data_AF-A0A063ZAQ2-F1
#
_entry.id   AF-A0A063ZAQ2-F1
#
_cell.length_a   1.000
_cell.length_b   1.000
_cell.length_c   1.000
_cell.angle_alpha   90.00
_cell.angle_beta   90.00
_cell.angle_gamma   90.00
#
_symmetry.space_group_name_H-M   'P 1'
#
loop_
_entity.id
_entity.type
_entity.pdbx_description
1 polymer ?
#
loop_
_entity_poly.entity_id
_entity_poly.type
_entity_poly.pdbx_seq_one_letter_code
_entity_poly.pdbx_strand_id
1 'polypeptide(L)' 'MEYIYAALLLHNAGKDVTEENVTAVLNAAGVEVQDARVKALVAALEDVNIEEAISKAA' A
#
# COMPACT_ATOMS: atom_id res chain seq x y z
N MET A 1 8.02 -6.10 -3.03
CA MET A 1 7.92 -4.76 -3.63
C MET A 1 6.49 -4.43 -4.08
N GLU A 2 5.78 -5.39 -4.64
CA GLU A 2 4.37 -5.37 -5.06
C GLU A 2 3.41 -4.69 -4.05
N TYR A 3 3.52 -5.00 -2.76
CA TYR A 3 2.74 -4.37 -1.68
C TYR A 3 2.96 -2.85 -1.58
N ILE A 4 4.22 -2.41 -1.70
CA ILE A 4 4.58 -0.99 -1.65
C ILE A 4 4.03 -0.28 -2.89
N TYR A 5 4.15 -0.90 -4.07
CA TYR A 5 3.59 -0.31 -5.29
C TYR A 5 2.07 -0.23 -5.26
N ALA A 6 1.38 -1.22 -4.69
CA ALA A 6 -0.06 -1.16 -4.47
C ALA A 6 -0.44 0.01 -3.54
N ALA A 7 0.26 0.18 -2.41
CA ALA A 7 0.04 1.29 -1.50
C ALA A 7 0.30 2.67 -2.15
N LEU A 8 1.40 2.81 -2.89
CA LEU A 8 1.73 4.05 -3.61
C LEU A 8 0.70 4.37 -4.70
N LEU A 9 0.22 3.35 -5.42
CA LEU A 9 -0.84 3.52 -6.42
C LEU A 9 -2.14 3.99 -5.77
N LEU A 10 -2.55 3.38 -4.66
CA LEU A 10 -3.73 3.78 -3.91
C LEU A 10 -3.62 5.22 -3.40
N HIS A 11 -2.49 5.58 -2.79
CA HIS A 11 -2.21 6.95 -2.35
C HIS A 11 -2.32 7.95 -3.51
N ASN A 12 -1.63 7.68 -4.63
CA ASN A 12 -1.66 8.56 -5.80
C ASN A 12 -3.07 8.66 -6.43
N ALA A 13 -3.90 7.64 -6.27
CA ALA A 13 -5.30 7.64 -6.70
C ALA A 13 -6.27 8.27 -5.68
N GLY A 14 -5.77 8.80 -4.55
CA GLY A 14 -6.58 9.38 -3.48
C GLY A 14 -7.45 8.34 -2.76
N LYS A 15 -7.02 7.07 -2.74
CA LYS A 15 -7.68 5.96 -2.04
C LYS A 15 -6.95 5.61 -0.76
N ASP A 16 -7.70 5.24 0.26
CA ASP A 16 -7.13 4.82 1.54
C ASP A 16 -6.31 3.53 1.38
N VAL A 17 -5.15 3.47 2.04
CA VAL A 17 -4.29 2.29 2.07
C VAL A 17 -4.78 1.35 3.18
N THR A 18 -5.84 0.58 2.88
CA THR A 18 -6.42 -0.42 3.78
C THR A 18 -6.07 -1.84 3.36
N GLU A 19 -6.24 -2.82 4.27
CA GLU A 19 -6.02 -4.24 3.95
C GLU A 19 -6.86 -4.70 2.75
N GLU A 20 -8.12 -4.26 2.71
CA GLU A 20 -9.06 -4.56 1.62
C GLU A 20 -8.58 -3.99 0.28
N ASN A 21 -8.22 -2.71 0.24
CA ASN A 21 -7.82 -2.03 -0.99
C ASN A 21 -6.50 -2.59 -1.54
N VAL A 22 -5.52 -2.85 -0.67
CA VAL A 22 -4.23 -3.43 -1.08
C VAL A 22 -4.43 -4.84 -1.64
N THR A 23 -5.24 -5.66 -0.97
CA THR A 23 -5.56 -7.02 -1.41
C THR A 23 -6.28 -7.01 -2.76
N ALA A 24 -7.25 -6.11 -2.96
CA ALA A 24 -7.96 -5.98 -4.22
C ALA A 24 -7.03 -5.62 -5.39
N VAL A 25 -6.10 -4.68 -5.20
CA VAL A 25 -5.12 -4.29 -6.22
C VAL A 25 -4.20 -5.45 -6.57
N LEU A 26 -3.66 -6.15 -5.57
CA LEU A 26 -2.75 -7.28 -5.79
C LEU A 26 -3.45 -8.45 -6.50
N ASN A 27 -4.67 -8.78 -6.09
CA ASN A 27 -5.48 -9.81 -6.75
C ASN A 27 -5.80 -9.45 -8.20
N ALA A 28 -6.15 -8.18 -8.47
CA ALA A 28 -6.39 -7.70 -9.83
C ALA A 28 -5.14 -7.81 -10.73
N ALA A 29 -3.95 -7.69 -10.13
CA ALA A 29 -2.67 -7.92 -10.80
C ALA A 29 -2.26 -9.40 -10.91
N GLY A 30 -3.10 -10.34 -10.42
CA GLY A 30 -2.81 -11.78 -10.43
C GLY A 30 -1.73 -12.21 -9.43
N VAL A 31 -1.47 -11.39 -8.40
CA VAL A 31 -0.48 -11.68 -7.36
C VAL A 31 -1.15 -12.48 -6.23
N GLU A 32 -0.49 -13.54 -5.79
CA GLU A 32 -0.91 -14.27 -4.59
C GLU A 32 -0.66 -13.41 -3.32
N VAL A 33 -1.74 -13.09 -2.62
CA VAL A 33 -1.70 -12.21 -1.45
C VAL A 33 -1.40 -12.99 -0.19
N GLN A 34 -0.48 -12.45 0.62
CA GLN A 34 -0.17 -12.94 1.96
C GLN A 34 -0.70 -11.94 2.98
N ASP A 35 -1.77 -12.31 3.69
CA ASP A 35 -2.45 -11.45 4.67
C ASP A 35 -1.49 -10.83 5.71
N ALA A 36 -0.53 -11.61 6.20
CA ALA A 36 0.45 -11.12 7.17
C ALA A 36 1.29 -9.95 6.63
N ARG A 37 1.61 -9.96 5.32
CA ARG A 37 2.37 -8.89 4.67
C ARG A 37 1.52 -7.65 4.41
N VAL A 38 0.23 -7.83 4.07
CA VAL A 38 -0.72 -6.72 3.95
C VAL A 38 -0.87 -6.01 5.31
N LYS A 39 -1.10 -6.77 6.37
CA LYS A 39 -1.22 -6.25 7.73
C LYS A 39 0.02 -5.50 8.18
N ALA A 40 1.19 -6.09 7.96
CA ALA A 40 2.46 -5.44 8.31
C ALA A 40 2.66 -4.13 7.53
N LEU A 41 2.27 -4.07 6.25
CA LEU A 41 2.32 -2.86 5.46
C LEU A 41 1.39 -1.78 6.02
N VAL A 42 0.12 -2.11 6.23
CA VAL A 42 -0.89 -1.14 6.71
C VAL A 42 -0.48 -0.61 8.08
N ALA A 43 -0.09 -1.48 9.01
CA ALA A 43 0.38 -1.08 10.34
C ALA A 43 1.64 -0.19 10.27
N ALA A 44 2.56 -0.47 9.34
CA ALA A 44 3.75 0.36 9.15
C ALA A 44 3.43 1.76 8.56
N LEU A 45 2.23 1.95 8.00
CA LEU A 45 1.80 3.19 7.37
C LEU A 45 0.77 3.99 8.19
N GLU A 46 0.24 3.45 9.29
CA GLU A 46 -0.80 4.12 10.12
C GLU A 46 -0.41 5.53 10.56
N ASP A 47 0.84 5.73 10.97
CA ASP A 47 1.37 7.02 11.43
C ASP A 47 2.29 7.71 10.40
N VAL A 48 2.29 7.24 9.15
CA VAL A 48 3.18 7.76 8.11
C VAL A 48 2.44 8.73 7.19
N ASN A 49 2.94 9.97 7.09
CA ASN A 49 2.55 10.86 6.02
C ASN A 49 3.28 10.45 4.72
N ILE A 50 2.58 9.69 3.88
CA ILE A 50 3.11 9.14 2.63
C ILE A 50 3.60 10.25 1.69
N GLU A 51 2.89 11.38 1.61
CA GLU A 51 3.27 12.51 0.76
C GLU A 51 4.61 13.11 1.19
N GLU A 52 4.77 13.34 2.50
CA GLU A 52 6.01 13.86 3.06
C GLU A 52 7.17 12.88 2.83
N ALA A 53 6.94 11.59 3.03
CA ALA A 53 7.95 10.55 2.82
C ALA A 53 8.43 10.48 1.36
N ILE A 54 7.52 10.61 0.39
CA ILE A 54 7.86 10.65 -1.04
C ILE A 54 8.67 11.91 -1.37
N SER A 55 8.25 13.08 -0.86
CA SER A 55 8.94 14.35 -1.15
C SER A 55 10.39 14.37 -0.65
N LYS A 56 10.70 13.66 0.45
CA LYS A 56 12.05 13.53 1.01
C LYS A 56 12.94 12.53 0.29
N ALA A 57 12.35 11.63 -0.50
CA ALA A 57 13.07 10.59 -1.23
C ALA A 57 13.48 11.00 -2.65
N ALA A 58 12.91 12.09 -3.17
CA ALA A 58 13.25 12.70 -4.47
C ALA A 58 14.49 13.60 -4.36
#